data_AF-A0A3D2PZH7-F1
#
_entry.id   AF-A0A3D2PZH7-F1
#
_cell.length_a   1.000
_cell.length_b   1.000
_cell.length_c   1.000
_cell.angle_alpha   90.00
_cell.angle_beta   90.00
_cell.angle_gamma   90.00
#
_symmetry.space_group_name_H-M   'P 1'
#
loop_
_entity.id
_entity.type
_entity.pdbx_description
1 polymer ?
#
loop_
_entity_poly.entity_id
_entity_poly.type
_entity_poly.pdbx_seq_one_letter_code
_entity_poly.pdbx_strand_id
1 'polypeptide(L)' 'MKLLIMGPPGAGKGTQAEGLVKEFSLVHVSTGDMFREAIKAGTEMGKRAKEYMDKGELVPDEVVVGMVNERLSQ' A
#
# COMPACT_ATOMS: atom_id res chain seq x y z
N MET A 1 5.47 -4.47 -16.23
CA MET A 1 5.10 -5.78 -15.66
C MET A 1 4.19 -5.54 -14.45
N LYS A 2 3.15 -6.35 -14.24
CA LYS A 2 2.24 -6.23 -13.08
C LYS A 2 2.28 -7.55 -12.31
N LEU A 3 2.69 -7.51 -11.04
CA LEU A 3 2.90 -8.69 -10.21
C LEU A 3 2.10 -8.59 -8.92
N LEU A 4 1.59 -9.74 -8.47
CA LEU A 4 0.99 -9.92 -7.14
C LEU A 4 1.79 -11.00 -6.41
N ILE A 5 2.33 -10.68 -5.24
CA ILE A 5 3.09 -11.63 -4.42
C ILE A 5 2.25 -11.99 -3.19
N MET A 6 1.90 -13.26 -3.07
CA MET A 6 1.09 -13.78 -1.97
C MET A 6 1.83 -14.89 -1.22
N GLY A 7 1.48 -15.10 0.06
CA GLY A 7 2.11 -16.10 0.91
C GLY A 7 1.96 -15.77 2.41
N PRO A 8 2.19 -16.75 3.30
CA PRO A 8 1.96 -16.57 4.73
C PRO A 8 2.91 -15.53 5.36
N PRO A 9 2.60 -15.04 6.58
CA PRO A 9 3.54 -14.24 7.38
C PRO A 9 4.89 -14.97 7.51
N GLY A 10 6.01 -14.23 7.39
CA GLY A 10 7.35 -14.83 7.48
C GLY A 10 7.88 -15.50 6.21
N ALA A 11 7.08 -15.66 5.14
CA ALA A 11 7.50 -16.31 3.89
C ALA A 11 8.52 -15.53 3.03
N GLY A 12 9.04 -14.38 3.49
CA GLY A 12 10.03 -13.59 2.76
C GLY A 12 9.49 -12.76 1.58
N LYS A 13 8.17 -12.54 1.50
CA LYS A 13 7.53 -11.77 0.41
C LYS A 13 8.16 -10.39 0.18
N GLY A 14 8.40 -9.63 1.26
CA GLY A 14 8.99 -8.29 1.19
C GLY A 14 10.41 -8.33 0.61
N THR A 15 11.23 -9.28 1.06
CA THR A 15 12.59 -9.49 0.55
C THR A 15 12.60 -9.80 -0.95
N GLN A 16 11.69 -10.64 -1.42
CA GLN A 16 11.55 -10.93 -2.85
C GLN A 16 11.05 -9.71 -3.65
N ALA A 17 10.07 -8.99 -3.11
CA ALA A 17 9.55 -7.76 -3.72
C ALA A 17 10.64 -6.70 -3.90
N GLU A 18 11.49 -6.49 -2.88
CA GLU A 18 12.60 -5.53 -2.95
C GLU A 18 13.62 -5.88 -4.04
N GLY A 19 13.93 -7.17 -4.23
CA GLY A 19 14.80 -7.63 -5.32
C GLY A 19 14.21 -7.29 -6.69
N LEU A 20 12.94 -7.64 -6.90
CA LEU A 20 12.22 -7.37 -8.16
C LEU A 20 12.10 -5.88 -8.46
N VAL A 21 11.84 -5.07 -7.44
CA VAL A 21 11.76 -3.61 -7.55
C VAL A 21 13.08 -3.03 -8.04
N LYS A 22 14.22 -3.48 -7.48
CA LYS A 22 15.56 -3.01 -7.86
C LYS A 22 15.94 -3.46 -9.27
N GLU A 23 15.70 -4.73 -9.61
CA GLU A 23 16.10 -5.31 -10.88
C GLU A 23 15.27 -4.75 -12.05
N PHE A 24 13.95 -4.62 -11.86
CA PHE A 24 13.03 -4.25 -12.93
C PHE A 24 12.51 -2.80 -12.83
N SER A 25 13.05 -2.01 -11.89
CA SER A 25 12.63 -0.61 -11.64
C SER A 25 11.11 -0.48 -11.48
N LEU A 26 10.51 -1.33 -10.65
CA LEU A 26 9.05 -1.38 -10.45
C LEU A 26 8.59 -0.47 -9.32
N VAL A 27 7.38 0.07 -9.43
CA VAL A 27 6.70 0.71 -8.31
C VAL A 27 6.23 -0.36 -7.31
N HIS A 28 6.70 -0.29 -6.07
CA HIS A 28 6.27 -1.18 -5.00
C HIS A 28 4.98 -0.65 -4.35
N VAL A 29 3.95 -1.50 -4.29
CA VAL A 29 2.70 -1.24 -3.57
C VAL A 29 2.55 -2.26 -2.45
N SER A 30 2.74 -1.80 -1.22
CA SER A 30 2.47 -2.55 0.01
C SER A 30 1.35 -1.84 0.75
N THR A 31 0.27 -2.53 1.08
CA THR A 31 -0.87 -1.90 1.77
C THR A 31 -0.42 -1.24 3.06
N GLY A 32 0.35 -1.95 3.90
CA GLY A 32 0.85 -1.43 5.16
C GLY A 32 1.69 -0.15 5.03
N ASP A 33 2.62 -0.08 4.08
CA ASP A 33 3.45 1.11 3.87
C ASP A 33 2.63 2.25 3.26
N MET A 34 1.81 1.95 2.25
CA MET A 34 0.92 2.92 1.60
C MET A 34 0.00 3.60 2.60
N PHE A 35 -0.58 2.86 3.55
CA PHE A 35 -1.38 3.43 4.63
C PHE A 35 -0.57 4.39 5.50
N ARG A 36 0.60 3.96 5.99
CA ARG A 36 1.45 4.79 6.85
C ARG A 36 1.92 6.06 6.14
N GLU A 37 2.33 5.94 4.88
CA GLU A 37 2.82 7.05 4.07
C GLU A 37 1.71 8.06 3.77
N ALA A 38 0.54 7.61 3.28
CA ALA A 38 -0.58 8.48 2.95
C ALA A 38 -1.10 9.25 4.18
N ILE A 39 -1.19 8.58 5.33
CA ILE A 39 -1.58 9.20 6.60
C ILE A 39 -0.55 10.24 7.03
N LYS A 40 0.75 9.91 6.97
CA LYS A 40 1.84 10.83 7.34
C LYS A 40 1.90 12.05 6.40
N ALA A 41 1.67 11.84 5.11
CA ALA A 41 1.65 12.89 4.10
C ALA A 41 0.37 13.73 4.13
N GLY A 42 -0.67 13.28 4.83
CA GLY A 42 -1.95 13.97 4.91
C GLY A 42 -2.66 14.06 3.56
N THR A 43 -2.53 13.03 2.70
CA THR A 43 -3.27 13.01 1.43
C THR A 43 -4.78 12.91 1.68
N GLU A 44 -5.60 13.27 0.69
CA GLU A 44 -7.05 13.17 0.83
C GLU A 44 -7.50 11.75 1.16
N MET A 45 -6.95 10.74 0.47
CA MET A 45 -7.23 9.34 0.81
C MET A 45 -6.63 8.93 2.16
N GLY A 46 -5.45 9.45 2.54
CA GLY A 46 -4.84 9.21 3.84
C GLY A 46 -5.68 9.73 5.01
N LYS A 47 -6.28 10.92 4.88
CA LYS A 47 -7.21 11.48 5.88
C LYS A 47 -8.45 10.61 6.03
N ARG A 48 -9.08 10.24 4.91
CA ARG A 48 -10.26 9.33 4.91
C ARG A 48 -9.94 8.00 5.56
N ALA A 49 -8.82 7.38 5.19
CA ALA A 49 -8.34 6.14 5.80
C ALA A 49 -8.17 6.28 7.33
N LYS A 50 -7.54 7.37 7.78
CA LYS A 50 -7.32 7.65 9.21
C LYS A 50 -8.63 7.72 10.00
N GLU A 51 -9.69 8.32 9.44
CA GLU A 51 -11.00 8.42 10.12
C GLU A 51 -11.61 7.06 10.48
N TYR A 52 -11.49 6.06 9.60
CA TYR A 52 -11.96 4.70 9.87
C TYR A 52 -11.02 3.97 10.84
N MET A 53 -9.70 4.11 10.66
CA MET A 53 -8.71 3.46 11.51
C MET A 53 -8.77 3.94 12.96
N ASP A 54 -8.95 5.25 13.20
CA ASP A 54 -9.07 5.82 14.54
C ASP A 54 -10.33 5.32 15.27
N LYS A 55 -11.37 4.89 14.54
CA LYS A 55 -12.59 4.27 15.08
C LYS A 55 -12.48 2.75 15.26
N GLY A 56 -11.37 2.14 14.83
CA GLY A 56 -11.23 0.69 14.77
C GLY A 56 -12.12 0.03 13.70
N GLU A 57 -12.58 0.80 12.71
CA GLU A 57 -13.42 0.34 11.62
C GLU A 57 -12.57 -0.17 10.45
N LEU A 58 -13.15 -1.09 9.65
CA LEU A 58 -12.54 -1.52 8.41
C LEU A 58 -12.55 -0.36 7.40
N VAL A 59 -11.40 -0.08 6.79
CA VAL A 59 -11.29 0.93 5.74
C VAL A 59 -12.01 0.42 4.48
N PRO A 60 -12.96 1.18 3.90
CA PRO A 60 -13.71 0.74 2.71
C PRO A 60 -12.83 0.57 1.48
N ASP A 61 -13.19 -0.39 0.61
CA ASP A 61 -12.45 -0.73 -0.61
C ASP A 61 -12.21 0.48 -1.52
N GLU A 62 -13.18 1.38 -1.66
CA GLU A 62 -13.04 2.60 -2.48
C GLU A 62 -11.88 3.49 -2.01
N VAL A 63 -11.65 3.57 -0.69
CA VAL A 63 -10.54 4.30 -0.11
C VAL A 63 -9.23 3.57 -0.41
N VAL A 64 -9.20 2.25 -0.22
CA VAL A 64 -8.01 1.42 -0.51
C VAL A 64 -7.61 1.52 -1.98
N VAL A 65 -8.56 1.37 -2.91
CA VAL A 65 -8.34 1.48 -4.35
C VAL A 65 -7.89 2.90 -4.72
N GLY A 66 -8.48 3.93 -4.10
CA GLY A 66 -8.04 5.32 -4.25
C GLY A 66 -6.57 5.51 -3.88
N MET A 67 -6.13 4.97 -2.74
CA MET A 67 -4.74 5.03 -2.29
C MET A 67 -3.79 4.28 -3.25
N VAL A 68 -4.20 3.12 -3.76
CA VAL A 68 -3.41 2.38 -4.76
C VAL A 68 -3.25 3.21 -6.04
N ASN A 69 -4.30 3.88 -6.50
CA ASN A 69 -4.23 4.74 -7.69
C ASN A 69 -3.31 5.96 -7.47
N GLU A 70 -3.37 6.61 -6.30
CA GLU A 70 -2.44 7.69 -5.94
C GLU A 70 -0.99 7.20 -6.01
N ARG A 71 -0.71 6.01 -5.45
CA ARG A 71 0.64 5.43 -5.44
C ARG A 71 1.15 5.06 -6.83
N LEU A 72 0.28 4.52 -7.69
CA LEU A 72 0.63 4.15 -9.06
C LEU A 72 0.83 5.36 -10.00
N SER A 73 0.39 6.55 -9.59
CA SER A 73 0.50 7.79 -10.36
C SER A 73 1.76 8.61 -10.02
N GLN A 74 2.57 8.15 -9.06
CA GLN A 74 3.87 8.73 -8.69
C GLN A 74 5.01 7.97 -9.36
#